data_AF-A0A3M1K1T3-F1
#
_entry.id   AF-A0A3M1K1T3-F1
#
_cell.length_a   1.000
_cell.length_b   1.000
_cell.length_c   1.000
_cell.angle_alpha   90.00
_cell.angle_beta   90.00
_cell.angle_gamma   90.00
#
_symmetry.space_group_name_H-M   'P 1'
#
loop_
_entity.id
_entity.type
_entity.pdbx_description
1 polymer ?
#
loop_
_entity_poly.entity_id
_entity_poly.type
_entity_poly.pdbx_seq_one_letter_code
_entity_poly.pdbx_strand_id
1 'polypeptide(L)'
;MVLRNRRLRSGTNWNARKEEMLSNPQFVTVSERGLESSAKRQRLVRAVYRAYREGRPTIALIRTQMREIDTIITGFTDIGIRTTRLTPAAVVSRPARHVRHAFDDGAALVVLPLSGGQYWQEQVVDALSYSLDLPAPLCFDGEGDLSGELLADCTAGRPLKVGLLGCGIVGSALVEALHEHAPGLEIEAVLIRDRARHETRFPGVRFLTDLDSFHRHRFDVFFDAGSRDAPSAALIRHFLKAGVPVVSANKHAVSGALEELLSLARATRTPFAYSASVGGSTPILEWCRRLRGEGVRRIEGIVNGTVNYLLDRVAGGEDFGKALADAQAAGLAEADPSDDLEGHDAAAKAVLVVEA
;
A
#
# COMPACT_ATOMS: atom_id res chain seq x y z
N MET A 1 -10.94 -14.44 -2.96
CA MET A 1 -10.14 -14.99 -1.84
C MET A 1 -11.08 -15.24 -0.66
N VAL A 2 -11.30 -16.49 -0.27
CA VAL A 2 -12.11 -16.82 0.92
C VAL A 2 -11.16 -17.29 2.03
N LEU A 3 -10.88 -16.41 2.99
CA LEU A 3 -10.02 -16.74 4.14
C LEU A 3 -10.87 -17.42 5.22
N ARG A 4 -10.79 -18.74 5.33
CA ARG A 4 -11.40 -19.49 6.44
C ARG A 4 -10.43 -19.56 7.62
N ASN A 5 -10.56 -18.62 8.55
CA ASN A 5 -9.82 -18.65 9.82
C ASN A 5 -10.50 -19.61 10.81
N ARG A 6 -10.05 -20.88 10.87
CA ARG A 6 -10.50 -21.81 11.91
C ARG A 6 -9.81 -21.43 13.23
N ARG A 7 -10.55 -20.75 14.10
CA ARG A 7 -10.32 -20.52 15.54
C ARG A 7 -8.85 -20.23 15.93
N LEU A 8 -8.56 -18.94 16.14
CA LEU A 8 -7.45 -18.48 16.99
C LEU A 8 -7.43 -19.31 18.30
N ARG A 9 -6.31 -19.99 18.57
CA ARG A 9 -6.12 -20.79 19.77
C ARG A 9 -6.24 -19.88 21.01
N SER A 10 -7.11 -20.29 21.92
CA SER A 10 -7.39 -19.72 23.24
C SER A 10 -6.24 -19.91 24.23
N GLY A 11 -5.09 -19.27 23.99
CA GLY A 11 -3.88 -19.47 24.81
C GLY A 11 -3.23 -18.22 25.42
N THR A 12 -3.40 -17.03 24.84
CA THR A 12 -2.78 -15.81 25.37
C THR A 12 -3.67 -15.18 26.43
N ASN A 13 -3.21 -15.14 27.68
CA ASN A 13 -3.90 -14.45 28.78
C ASN A 13 -4.00 -12.95 28.45
N TRP A 14 -5.19 -12.52 28.03
CA TRP A 14 -5.48 -11.12 27.69
C TRP A 14 -5.12 -10.15 28.83
N ASN A 15 -5.26 -10.58 30.09
CA ASN A 15 -4.92 -9.75 31.24
C ASN A 15 -3.41 -9.48 31.36
N ALA A 16 -2.56 -10.45 31.00
CA ALA A 16 -1.10 -10.28 31.00
C ALA A 16 -0.64 -9.32 29.89
N ARG A 17 -1.20 -9.46 28.67
CA ARG A 17 -0.99 -8.48 27.59
C ARG A 17 -1.51 -7.09 27.93
N LYS A 18 -2.64 -7.02 28.66
CA LYS A 18 -3.22 -5.76 29.12
C LYS A 18 -2.31 -5.04 30.12
N GLU A 19 -1.69 -5.76 31.07
CA GLU A 19 -0.73 -5.17 32.01
C GLU A 19 0.55 -4.69 31.31
N GLU A 20 1.08 -5.48 30.39
CA GLU A 20 2.24 -5.11 29.56
C GLU A 20 1.96 -3.85 28.73
N MET A 21 0.80 -3.79 28.06
CA MET A 21 0.35 -2.64 27.27
C MET A 21 0.11 -1.36 28.09
N LEU A 22 -0.16 -1.46 29.39
CA LEU A 22 -0.48 -0.32 30.26
C LEU A 22 0.72 0.14 31.11
N SER A 23 1.88 -0.48 30.95
CA SER A 23 3.07 -0.19 31.76
C SER A 23 3.71 1.18 31.48
N ASN A 24 3.60 1.71 30.24
CA ASN A 24 4.08 3.06 29.88
C ASN A 24 3.34 3.68 28.66
N PRO A 25 2.02 3.92 28.75
CA PRO A 25 1.26 4.42 27.61
C PRO A 25 1.53 5.90 27.32
N GLN A 26 1.53 6.26 26.03
CA GLN A 26 1.38 7.64 25.61
C GLN A 26 -0.10 7.96 25.42
N PHE A 27 -0.60 8.96 26.14
CA PHE A 27 -1.96 9.45 26.00
C PHE A 27 -2.01 10.57 24.97
N VAL A 28 -2.96 10.49 24.04
CA VAL A 28 -3.26 11.57 23.10
C VAL A 28 -4.72 11.94 23.26
N THR A 29 -4.99 13.18 23.71
CA THR A 29 -6.36 13.70 23.90
C THR A 29 -6.74 14.65 22.78
N VAL A 30 -7.93 14.45 22.21
CA VAL A 30 -8.49 15.33 21.17
C VAL A 30 -9.95 15.62 21.47
N SER A 31 -10.37 16.87 21.31
CA SER A 31 -11.77 17.29 21.42
C SER A 31 -12.44 17.42 20.06
N GLU A 32 -13.77 17.46 20.04
CA GLU A 32 -14.61 17.70 18.85
C GLU A 32 -14.19 18.99 18.10
N ARG A 33 -14.12 20.13 18.80
CA ARG A 33 -13.52 21.39 18.25
C ARG A 33 -12.06 21.23 17.83
N GLY A 34 -11.38 20.20 18.34
CA GLY A 34 -10.05 19.80 17.93
C GLY A 34 -10.08 19.06 16.59
N LEU A 35 -11.04 18.16 16.40
CA LEU A 35 -11.24 17.44 15.15
C LEU A 35 -11.77 18.33 14.03
N GLU A 36 -12.46 19.43 14.31
CA GLU A 36 -12.86 20.37 13.25
C GLU A 36 -11.66 21.10 12.63
N SER A 37 -10.54 21.22 13.35
CA SER A 37 -9.34 21.92 12.90
C SER A 37 -8.34 20.97 12.24
N SER A 38 -8.06 21.17 10.95
CA SER A 38 -7.05 20.40 10.20
C SER A 38 -5.70 20.34 10.94
N ALA A 39 -5.21 21.47 11.43
CA ALA A 39 -3.95 21.54 12.19
C ALA A 39 -3.96 20.74 13.51
N LYS A 40 -5.12 20.54 14.14
CA LYS A 40 -5.25 19.72 15.35
C LYS A 40 -5.45 18.24 15.00
N ARG A 41 -6.18 17.91 13.93
CA ARG A 41 -6.26 16.56 13.35
C ARG A 41 -4.86 16.05 12.95
N GLN A 42 -4.05 16.87 12.30
CA GLN A 42 -2.66 16.53 11.99
C GLN A 42 -1.81 16.28 13.24
N ARG A 43 -1.98 17.08 14.30
CA ARG A 43 -1.26 16.88 15.57
C ARG A 43 -1.61 15.55 16.24
N LEU A 44 -2.85 15.08 16.12
CA LEU A 44 -3.27 13.75 16.58
C LEU A 44 -2.50 12.65 15.86
N VAL A 45 -2.48 12.69 14.52
CA VAL A 45 -1.76 11.71 13.70
C VAL A 45 -0.26 11.68 14.06
N ARG A 46 0.37 12.86 14.25
CA ARG A 46 1.77 12.97 14.70
C ARG A 46 2.01 12.33 16.07
N ALA A 47 1.13 12.60 17.03
CA ALA A 47 1.29 12.09 18.38
C ALA A 47 1.14 10.56 18.44
N VAL A 48 0.25 10.00 17.62
CA VAL A 48 0.09 8.54 17.47
C VAL A 48 1.34 7.91 16.85
N TYR A 49 1.89 8.53 15.80
CA TYR A 49 3.11 8.07 15.15
C TYR A 49 4.36 8.17 16.05
N ARG A 50 4.51 9.28 16.79
CA ARG A 50 5.64 9.49 17.72
C ARG A 50 5.66 8.45 18.84
N ALA A 51 4.54 8.24 19.49
CA ALA A 51 4.39 7.24 20.54
C ALA A 51 4.87 5.85 20.08
N TYR A 52 4.47 5.49 18.86
CA TYR A 52 4.89 4.26 18.25
C TYR A 52 6.42 4.20 18.01
N ARG A 53 7.04 5.23 17.41
CA ARG A 53 8.50 5.23 17.15
C ARG A 53 9.32 5.09 18.42
N GLU A 54 8.80 5.58 19.54
CA GLU A 54 9.40 5.46 20.86
C GLU A 54 9.13 4.07 21.50
N GLY A 55 8.46 3.15 20.80
CA GLY A 55 8.08 1.82 21.30
C GLY A 55 7.02 1.86 22.39
N ARG A 56 6.25 2.96 22.48
CA ARG A 56 5.29 3.20 23.55
C ARG A 56 3.89 2.78 23.09
N PRO A 57 3.13 2.04 23.92
CA PRO A 57 1.73 1.78 23.63
C PRO A 57 0.93 3.11 23.59
N THR A 58 0.17 3.35 22.53
CA THR A 58 -0.59 4.61 22.37
C THR A 58 -2.05 4.43 22.76
N ILE A 59 -2.53 5.31 23.63
CA ILE A 59 -3.94 5.39 24.01
C ILE A 59 -4.50 6.71 23.48
N ALA A 60 -5.40 6.63 22.48
CA ALA A 60 -6.07 7.80 21.93
C ALA A 60 -7.41 8.03 22.65
N LEU A 61 -7.51 9.17 23.33
CA LEU A 61 -8.71 9.67 23.99
C LEU A 61 -9.39 10.67 23.06
N ILE A 62 -10.47 10.27 22.42
CA ILE A 62 -11.21 11.13 21.48
C ILE A 62 -12.52 11.56 22.15
N ARG A 63 -12.65 12.86 22.42
CA ARG A 63 -13.85 13.49 23.00
C ARG A 63 -14.71 14.03 21.85
N THR A 64 -15.63 13.21 21.35
CA THR A 64 -16.55 13.52 20.23
C THR A 64 -17.95 12.99 20.51
N GLN A 65 -18.94 13.39 19.70
CA GLN A 65 -20.24 12.71 19.62
C GLN A 65 -20.12 11.31 18.98
N MET A 66 -21.02 10.40 19.34
CA MET A 66 -20.98 8.98 18.96
C MET A 66 -20.77 8.68 17.47
N ARG A 67 -21.27 9.52 16.54
CA ARG A 67 -21.21 9.26 15.09
C ARG A 67 -19.80 9.30 14.49
N GLU A 68 -18.94 10.23 14.93
CA GLU A 68 -17.55 10.32 14.47
C GLU A 68 -16.71 9.17 15.02
N ILE A 69 -16.97 8.79 16.28
CA ILE A 69 -16.37 7.61 16.91
C ILE A 69 -16.72 6.33 16.14
N ASP A 70 -17.97 6.17 15.71
CA ASP A 70 -18.38 5.01 14.91
C ASP A 70 -17.62 4.97 13.58
N THR A 71 -17.39 6.12 12.94
CA THR A 71 -16.65 6.21 11.68
C THR A 71 -15.17 5.86 11.86
N ILE A 72 -14.53 6.37 12.91
CA ILE A 72 -13.13 6.07 13.26
C ILE A 72 -12.98 4.59 13.65
N ILE A 73 -13.88 4.06 14.49
CA ILE A 73 -13.90 2.65 14.89
C ILE A 73 -14.12 1.75 13.67
N THR A 74 -15.01 2.12 12.75
CA THR A 74 -15.25 1.38 11.51
C THR A 74 -13.99 1.35 10.66
N GLY A 75 -13.34 2.50 10.43
CA GLY A 75 -12.09 2.56 9.69
C GLY A 75 -10.99 1.67 10.26
N PHE A 76 -10.86 1.61 11.60
CA PHE A 76 -9.93 0.69 12.26
C PHE A 76 -10.35 -0.78 12.18
N THR A 77 -11.65 -1.06 12.30
CA THR A 77 -12.18 -2.43 12.20
C THR A 77 -11.99 -2.99 10.78
N ASP A 78 -12.17 -2.16 9.76
CA ASP A 78 -11.99 -2.51 8.35
C ASP A 78 -10.54 -2.90 8.03
N ILE A 79 -9.56 -2.31 8.72
CA ILE A 79 -8.14 -2.71 8.61
C ILE A 79 -7.72 -3.79 9.62
N GLY A 80 -8.68 -4.42 10.30
CA GLY A 80 -8.46 -5.56 11.20
C GLY A 80 -7.92 -5.19 12.58
N ILE A 81 -7.92 -3.90 12.95
CA ILE A 81 -7.53 -3.46 14.29
C ILE A 81 -8.69 -3.73 15.25
N ARG A 82 -8.43 -4.54 16.28
CA ARG A 82 -9.38 -4.73 17.37
C ARG A 82 -9.47 -3.47 18.22
N THR A 83 -10.47 -2.64 17.94
CA THR A 83 -10.83 -1.53 18.82
C THR A 83 -11.65 -2.05 19.98
N THR A 84 -11.31 -1.67 21.22
CA THR A 84 -12.14 -1.94 22.40
C THR A 84 -12.71 -0.63 22.90
N ARG A 85 -14.03 -0.53 23.02
CA ARG A 85 -14.65 0.55 23.81
C ARG A 85 -14.38 0.27 25.28
N LEU A 86 -13.52 1.07 25.90
CA LEU A 86 -13.30 0.99 27.33
C LEU A 86 -14.28 1.91 28.07
N THR A 87 -14.96 1.37 29.08
CA THR A 87 -15.76 2.15 30.02
C THR A 87 -14.86 2.77 31.08
N PRO A 88 -15.30 3.85 31.77
CA PRO A 88 -14.51 4.51 32.82
C PRO A 88 -14.04 3.54 33.92
N ALA A 89 -14.84 2.50 34.20
CA ALA A 89 -14.53 1.47 35.19
C ALA A 89 -13.37 0.53 34.77
N ALA A 90 -13.08 0.40 33.47
CA ALA A 90 -12.06 -0.51 32.95
C ALA A 90 -10.63 0.07 32.97
N VAL A 91 -10.50 1.38 33.23
CA VAL A 91 -9.26 2.18 33.09
C VAL A 91 -8.91 2.83 34.43
N VAL A 92 -8.44 2.08 35.44
CA VAL A 92 -8.01 2.74 36.68
C VAL A 92 -6.77 2.11 37.30
N SER A 93 -5.68 2.89 37.31
CA SER A 93 -5.10 3.38 38.56
C SER A 93 -4.51 4.79 38.33
N ARG A 94 -5.24 5.82 38.80
CA ARG A 94 -4.91 7.26 38.73
C ARG A 94 -4.70 7.87 37.32
N PRO A 95 -5.78 8.06 36.52
CA PRO A 95 -5.72 8.92 35.35
C PRO A 95 -5.37 10.36 35.76
N ALA A 96 -4.59 11.07 34.92
CA ALA A 96 -4.36 12.50 35.10
C ALA A 96 -5.69 13.26 35.20
N ARG A 97 -5.75 14.36 35.97
CA ARG A 97 -7.00 15.08 36.31
C ARG A 97 -7.87 15.44 35.09
N HIS A 98 -7.24 15.72 33.94
CA HIS A 98 -7.91 16.04 32.67
C HIS A 98 -8.54 14.83 31.96
N VAL A 99 -8.09 13.61 32.27
CA VAL A 99 -8.63 12.34 31.72
C VAL A 99 -9.91 11.93 32.45
N ARG A 100 -10.02 12.18 33.76
CA ARG A 100 -11.24 11.90 34.55
C ARG A 100 -12.45 12.71 34.04
N HIS A 101 -12.28 14.01 33.85
CA HIS A 101 -13.35 14.87 33.33
C HIS A 101 -13.83 14.51 31.92
N ALA A 102 -12.98 13.87 31.10
CA ALA A 102 -13.38 13.44 29.77
C ALA A 102 -14.40 12.28 29.81
N PHE A 103 -14.33 11.41 30.82
CA PHE A 103 -15.23 10.26 30.97
C PHE A 103 -16.61 10.61 31.50
N ASP A 104 -16.72 11.64 32.34
CA ASP A 104 -17.99 12.08 32.93
C ASP A 104 -18.96 12.68 31.88
N ASP A 105 -18.43 13.11 30.73
CA ASP A 105 -19.19 13.73 29.62
C ASP A 105 -19.48 12.75 28.45
N GLY A 106 -19.29 11.44 28.62
CA GLY A 106 -19.63 10.43 27.61
C GLY A 106 -18.58 10.20 26.50
N ALA A 107 -17.31 10.57 26.72
CA ALA A 107 -16.25 10.30 25.75
C ALA A 107 -15.96 8.80 25.57
N ALA A 108 -15.62 8.40 24.34
CA ALA A 108 -15.13 7.06 24.06
C ALA A 108 -13.59 7.03 24.06
N LEU A 109 -13.04 5.98 24.66
CA LEU A 109 -11.62 5.69 24.61
C LEU A 109 -11.33 4.70 23.48
N VAL A 110 -10.48 5.09 22.52
CA VAL A 110 -9.97 4.21 21.46
C VAL A 110 -8.53 3.82 21.83
N VAL A 111 -8.35 2.59 22.31
CA VAL A 111 -7.02 2.03 22.50
C VAL A 111 -6.57 1.43 21.18
N LEU A 112 -5.45 1.94 20.65
CA LEU A 112 -4.78 1.36 19.49
C LEU A 112 -3.60 0.53 20.00
N PRO A 113 -3.72 -0.81 20.08
CA PRO A 113 -2.57 -1.67 20.33
C PRO A 113 -1.63 -1.60 19.12
N LEU A 114 -0.70 -0.66 19.11
CA LEU A 114 0.28 -0.51 18.03
C LEU A 114 1.50 -1.40 18.27
N SER A 115 1.29 -2.71 18.38
CA SER A 115 2.36 -3.70 18.56
C SER A 115 2.80 -4.37 17.24
N GLY A 116 2.56 -3.74 16.08
CA GLY A 116 2.95 -4.24 14.75
C GLY A 116 4.17 -3.52 14.17
N GLY A 117 4.95 -4.15 13.28
CA GLY A 117 6.12 -3.55 12.61
C GLY A 117 5.78 -2.41 11.62
N GLN A 118 6.77 -1.90 10.87
CA GLN A 118 6.66 -0.71 9.98
C GLN A 118 5.40 -0.63 9.12
N TYR A 119 5.07 -1.71 8.45
CA TYR A 119 3.91 -1.76 7.59
C TYR A 119 2.57 -1.59 8.36
N TRP A 120 2.47 -2.09 9.59
CA TRP A 120 1.29 -1.87 10.44
C TRP A 120 1.16 -0.40 10.87
N GLN A 121 2.27 0.33 10.96
CA GLN A 121 2.31 1.75 11.32
C GLN A 121 1.68 2.61 10.22
N GLU A 122 2.06 2.35 8.97
CA GLU A 122 1.52 3.04 7.79
C GLU A 122 0.01 2.85 7.71
N GLN A 123 -0.49 1.64 7.93
CA GLN A 123 -1.92 1.35 7.85
C GLN A 123 -2.76 2.01 8.94
N VAL A 124 -2.26 2.10 10.18
CA VAL A 124 -2.96 2.81 11.27
C VAL A 124 -3.07 4.29 10.95
N VAL A 125 -1.97 4.86 10.46
CA VAL A 125 -1.90 6.27 10.10
C VAL A 125 -2.79 6.56 8.90
N ASP A 126 -2.80 5.69 7.88
CA ASP A 126 -3.68 5.81 6.72
C ASP A 126 -5.15 5.70 7.09
N ALA A 127 -5.52 4.74 7.96
CA ALA A 127 -6.89 4.61 8.44
C ALA A 127 -7.32 5.83 9.29
N LEU A 128 -6.43 6.35 10.13
CA LEU A 128 -6.67 7.58 10.87
C LEU A 128 -6.86 8.76 9.92
N SER A 129 -5.96 8.92 8.95
CA SER A 129 -6.02 10.02 7.98
C SER A 129 -7.29 9.93 7.15
N TYR A 130 -7.65 8.75 6.68
CA TYR A 130 -8.89 8.49 5.95
C TYR A 130 -10.13 8.82 6.80
N SER A 131 -10.22 8.31 8.03
CA SER A 131 -11.36 8.57 8.92
C SER A 131 -11.47 10.05 9.35
N LEU A 132 -10.37 10.80 9.24
CA LEU A 132 -10.28 12.21 9.64
C LEU A 132 -10.27 13.18 8.45
N ASP A 133 -10.49 12.66 7.23
CA ASP A 133 -10.41 13.41 5.98
C ASP A 133 -9.12 14.25 5.89
N LEU A 134 -8.01 13.60 6.22
CA LEU A 134 -6.66 14.14 6.08
C LEU A 134 -6.02 13.50 4.84
N PRO A 135 -5.18 14.26 4.11
CA PRO A 135 -4.34 13.66 3.10
C PRO A 135 -3.51 12.54 3.73
N ALA A 136 -3.42 11.40 3.05
CA ALA A 136 -2.52 10.32 3.45
C ALA A 136 -1.11 10.90 3.57
N PRO A 137 -0.40 10.73 4.70
CA PRO A 137 0.92 11.31 4.85
C PRO A 137 1.86 10.64 3.85
N LEU A 138 2.29 11.41 2.85
CA LEU A 138 3.10 10.92 1.73
C LEU A 138 4.51 10.50 2.15
N CYS A 139 5.01 11.00 3.29
CA CYS A 139 6.20 10.53 4.00
C CYS A 139 6.25 11.20 5.38
N PHE A 140 6.89 10.54 6.35
CA PHE A 140 7.45 11.21 7.53
C PHE A 140 8.97 11.20 7.36
N ASP A 141 9.57 12.38 7.37
CA ASP A 141 10.97 12.58 7.09
C ASP A 141 11.85 11.64 7.94
N GLY A 142 12.85 11.06 7.28
CA GLY A 142 13.87 10.23 7.91
C GLY A 142 14.53 10.95 9.09
N GLU A 143 14.84 10.16 10.12
CA GLU A 143 15.62 10.50 11.33
C GLU A 143 15.93 11.98 11.63
N GLY A 144 15.35 12.47 12.73
CA GLY A 144 16.11 13.34 13.65
C GLY A 144 15.51 14.70 13.98
N ASP A 145 14.54 15.22 13.22
CA ASP A 145 13.97 16.53 13.52
C ASP A 145 12.44 16.47 13.67
N LEU A 146 11.98 16.54 14.92
CA LEU A 146 10.56 16.61 15.29
C LEU A 146 10.01 18.04 15.23
N SER A 147 10.77 19.02 14.72
CA SER A 147 10.29 20.38 14.45
C SER A 147 9.63 20.52 13.07
N GLY A 148 9.79 19.53 12.18
CA GLY A 148 9.22 19.51 10.84
C GLY A 148 7.69 19.54 10.83
N GLU A 149 7.13 20.39 9.98
CA GLU A 149 5.73 20.35 9.61
C GLU A 149 5.40 18.96 9.03
N LEU A 150 4.25 18.34 9.38
CA LEU A 150 3.58 17.41 8.46
C LEU A 150 3.53 18.23 7.18
N LEU A 151 4.18 17.80 6.08
CA LEU A 151 4.22 18.58 4.85
C LEU A 151 2.79 19.02 4.53
N ALA A 152 2.47 20.24 4.95
CA ALA A 152 1.26 20.93 4.63
C ALA A 152 1.50 21.23 3.17
N ASP A 153 0.71 20.60 2.32
CA ASP A 153 0.93 20.65 0.89
C ASP A 153 2.30 20.08 0.45
N CYS A 154 2.30 18.82 0.00
CA CYS A 154 3.30 18.39 -1.00
C CYS A 154 3.19 19.18 -2.32
N THR A 155 2.29 20.18 -2.40
CA THR A 155 2.10 21.03 -3.58
C THR A 155 3.09 22.20 -3.66
N ALA A 156 3.93 22.42 -2.63
CA ALA A 156 4.97 23.46 -2.65
C ALA A 156 6.34 23.01 -3.17
N GLY A 157 6.51 21.72 -3.50
CA GLY A 157 7.72 21.18 -4.11
C GLY A 157 7.70 21.31 -5.64
N ARG A 158 8.89 21.37 -6.27
CA ARG A 158 8.98 21.15 -7.72
C ARG A 158 8.31 19.80 -8.06
N PRO A 159 7.63 19.68 -9.21
CA PRO A 159 7.16 18.38 -9.67
C PRO A 159 8.29 17.34 -9.66
N LEU A 160 7.97 16.14 -9.19
CA LEU A 160 8.91 15.01 -9.18
C LEU A 160 8.97 14.40 -10.59
N LYS A 161 10.18 14.20 -11.08
CA LYS A 161 10.44 13.65 -12.41
C LYS A 161 10.28 12.15 -12.42
N VAL A 162 9.39 11.67 -13.28
CA VAL A 162 9.05 10.27 -13.45
C VAL A 162 9.74 9.70 -14.69
N GLY A 163 10.47 8.61 -14.50
CA GLY A 163 10.90 7.73 -15.58
C GLY A 163 9.95 6.53 -15.68
N LEU A 164 9.53 6.17 -16.89
CA LEU A 164 8.63 5.03 -17.11
C LEU A 164 9.24 4.05 -18.11
N LEU A 165 9.20 2.76 -17.82
CA LEU A 165 9.45 1.70 -18.79
C LEU A 165 8.11 1.12 -19.26
N GLY A 166 7.88 1.15 -20.57
CA GLY A 166 6.69 0.59 -21.20
C GLY A 166 5.52 1.57 -21.30
N CYS A 167 4.81 1.52 -22.42
CA CYS A 167 3.59 2.30 -22.67
C CYS A 167 2.48 1.41 -23.25
N GLY A 168 2.44 0.13 -22.87
CA GLY A 168 1.36 -0.80 -23.21
C GLY A 168 0.06 -0.48 -22.47
N ILE A 169 -0.78 -1.47 -22.21
CA ILE A 169 -2.06 -1.27 -21.49
C ILE A 169 -1.83 -0.57 -20.14
N VAL A 170 -1.00 -1.16 -19.27
CA VAL A 170 -0.70 -0.61 -17.94
C VAL A 170 0.04 0.73 -18.03
N GLY A 171 1.09 0.80 -18.86
CA GLY A 171 1.90 2.03 -19.00
C GLY A 171 1.09 3.21 -19.54
N SER A 172 0.21 2.99 -20.52
CA SER A 172 -0.67 4.03 -21.07
C SER A 172 -1.71 4.52 -20.06
N ALA A 173 -2.34 3.61 -19.31
CA ALA A 173 -3.25 3.97 -18.22
C ALA A 173 -2.54 4.73 -17.09
N LEU A 174 -1.28 4.39 -16.80
CA LEU A 174 -0.46 5.14 -15.84
C LEU A 174 -0.14 6.55 -16.34
N VAL A 175 0.23 6.72 -17.61
CA VAL A 175 0.44 8.05 -18.20
C VAL A 175 -0.81 8.93 -18.05
N GLU A 176 -1.98 8.37 -18.36
CA GLU A 176 -3.28 9.06 -18.20
C GLU A 176 -3.57 9.41 -16.75
N ALA A 177 -3.44 8.45 -15.84
CA ALA A 177 -3.68 8.65 -14.41
C ALA A 177 -2.73 9.68 -13.78
N LEU A 178 -1.46 9.72 -14.21
CA LEU A 178 -0.49 10.71 -13.74
C LEU A 178 -0.87 12.12 -14.18
N HIS A 179 -1.26 12.31 -15.45
CA HIS A 179 -1.71 13.61 -15.95
C HIS A 179 -3.00 14.09 -15.27
N GLU A 180 -3.95 13.19 -14.99
CA GLU A 180 -5.26 13.56 -14.46
C GLU A 180 -5.26 13.72 -12.93
N HIS A 181 -4.53 12.87 -12.21
CA HIS A 181 -4.68 12.73 -10.76
C HIS A 181 -3.41 13.01 -9.95
N ALA A 182 -2.25 13.19 -10.59
CA ALA A 182 -0.99 13.40 -9.90
C ALA A 182 -0.19 14.60 -10.47
N PRO A 183 -0.70 15.84 -10.36
CA PRO A 183 -0.03 17.03 -10.90
C PRO A 183 1.36 17.30 -10.29
N GLY A 184 1.68 16.68 -9.15
CA GLY A 184 3.01 16.72 -8.54
C GLY A 184 4.04 15.76 -9.17
N LEU A 185 3.64 14.93 -10.14
CA LEU A 185 4.48 13.97 -10.85
C LEU A 185 4.53 14.33 -12.34
N GLU A 186 5.72 14.67 -12.84
CA GLU A 186 5.95 15.03 -14.23
C GLU A 186 6.67 13.91 -14.98
N ILE A 187 6.12 13.45 -16.10
CA ILE A 187 6.73 12.40 -16.92
C ILE A 187 7.91 12.98 -17.70
N GLU A 188 9.13 12.71 -17.22
CA GLU A 188 10.36 13.19 -17.85
C GLU A 188 10.72 12.36 -19.09
N ALA A 189 10.58 11.03 -19.02
CA ALA A 189 10.83 10.16 -20.16
C ALA A 189 10.13 8.79 -20.03
N VAL A 190 9.73 8.23 -21.17
CA VAL A 190 9.18 6.89 -21.29
C VAL A 190 10.02 6.06 -22.25
N LEU A 191 10.59 4.95 -21.77
CA LEU A 191 11.33 3.99 -22.60
C LEU A 191 10.37 2.99 -23.24
N ILE A 192 10.38 2.93 -24.57
CA ILE A 192 9.53 2.04 -25.39
C ILE A 192 10.29 1.48 -26.59
N ARG A 193 9.71 0.48 -27.27
CA ARG A 193 10.25 -0.09 -28.51
C ARG A 193 9.76 0.64 -29.76
N ASP A 194 8.48 0.98 -29.82
CA ASP A 194 7.83 1.58 -30.99
C ASP A 194 7.28 2.97 -30.65
N ARG A 195 8.05 4.00 -31.01
CA ARG A 195 7.72 5.39 -30.74
C ARG A 195 6.49 5.89 -31.51
N ALA A 196 6.34 5.49 -32.77
CA ALA A 196 5.28 5.97 -33.65
C ALA A 196 3.88 5.61 -33.13
N ARG A 197 3.76 4.47 -32.44
CA ARG A 197 2.51 4.01 -31.83
C ARG A 197 1.99 4.91 -30.71
N HIS A 198 2.88 5.61 -29.99
CA HIS A 198 2.52 6.28 -28.73
C HIS A 198 2.55 7.81 -28.78
N GLU A 199 3.37 8.40 -29.66
CA GLU A 199 3.48 9.87 -29.78
C GLU A 199 2.17 10.56 -30.13
N THR A 200 1.34 9.93 -30.97
CA THR A 200 0.04 10.48 -31.37
C THR A 200 -0.96 10.47 -30.22
N ARG A 201 -0.91 9.46 -29.35
CA ARG A 201 -1.80 9.33 -28.20
C ARG A 201 -1.38 10.27 -27.06
N PHE A 202 -0.08 10.48 -26.88
CA PHE A 202 0.46 11.27 -25.77
C PHE A 202 1.38 12.39 -26.28
N PRO A 203 0.80 13.45 -26.88
CA PRO A 203 1.58 14.58 -27.35
C PRO A 203 2.30 15.26 -26.18
N GLY A 204 3.58 15.59 -26.37
CA GLY A 204 4.41 16.24 -25.35
C GLY A 204 5.16 15.28 -24.41
N VAL A 205 4.81 13.99 -24.40
CA VAL A 205 5.60 12.98 -23.65
C VAL A 205 6.88 12.65 -24.41
N ARG A 206 8.01 12.67 -23.70
CA ARG A 206 9.31 12.30 -24.26
C ARG A 206 9.46 10.78 -24.32
N PHE A 207 9.34 10.22 -25.52
CA PHE A 207 9.60 8.80 -25.77
C PHE A 207 11.05 8.55 -26.18
N LEU A 208 11.71 7.65 -25.46
CA LEU A 208 13.06 7.15 -25.76
C LEU A 208 12.98 5.70 -26.23
N THR A 209 13.88 5.32 -27.14
CA THR A 209 13.99 3.95 -27.66
C THR A 209 15.34 3.31 -27.34
N ASP A 210 16.28 4.09 -26.82
CA ASP A 210 17.60 3.64 -26.46
C ASP A 210 17.78 3.59 -24.94
N LEU A 211 18.32 2.47 -24.46
CA LEU A 211 18.50 2.21 -23.04
C LEU A 211 19.57 3.14 -22.42
N ASP A 212 20.62 3.46 -23.18
CA ASP A 212 21.74 4.27 -22.70
C ASP A 212 21.35 5.72 -22.41
N SER A 213 20.52 6.34 -23.25
CA SER A 213 19.99 7.67 -22.93
C SER A 213 19.02 7.60 -21.76
N PHE A 214 18.17 6.56 -21.68
CA PHE A 214 17.26 6.41 -20.55
C PHE A 214 18.00 6.27 -19.22
N HIS A 215 19.07 5.47 -19.14
CA HIS A 215 19.89 5.31 -17.93
C HIS A 215 20.53 6.61 -17.43
N ARG A 216 20.83 7.55 -18.34
CA ARG A 216 21.48 8.84 -18.02
C ARG A 216 20.50 9.89 -17.52
N HIS A 217 19.20 9.68 -17.65
CA HIS A 217 18.20 10.61 -17.12
C HIS A 217 18.18 10.54 -15.59
N ARG A 218 17.93 11.71 -14.98
CA ARG A 218 17.74 11.85 -13.54
C ARG A 218 16.23 11.80 -13.26
N PHE A 219 15.78 10.71 -12.66
CA PHE A 219 14.40 10.56 -12.21
C PHE A 219 14.36 10.65 -10.68
N ASP A 220 13.28 11.20 -10.17
CA ASP A 220 12.93 11.15 -8.76
C ASP A 220 12.20 9.85 -8.42
N VAL A 221 11.46 9.26 -9.38
CA VAL A 221 10.82 7.94 -9.25
C VAL A 221 10.85 7.20 -10.59
N PHE A 222 11.11 5.89 -10.56
CA PHE A 222 11.04 5.02 -11.73
C PHE A 222 9.85 4.06 -11.64
N PHE A 223 9.04 4.03 -12.70
CA PHE A 223 7.94 3.08 -12.87
C PHE A 223 8.27 2.04 -13.94
N ASP A 224 8.03 0.78 -13.63
CA ASP A 224 8.20 -0.34 -14.54
C ASP A 224 6.86 -0.98 -14.88
N ALA A 225 6.40 -0.72 -16.10
CA ALA A 225 5.25 -1.35 -16.74
C ALA A 225 5.69 -2.07 -18.04
N GLY A 226 6.92 -2.60 -18.04
CA GLY A 226 7.49 -3.30 -19.18
C GLY A 226 6.81 -4.65 -19.45
N SER A 227 6.92 -5.11 -20.70
CA SER A 227 6.58 -6.49 -21.06
C SER A 227 7.59 -7.48 -20.49
N ARG A 228 7.31 -8.78 -20.60
CA ARG A 228 8.20 -9.87 -20.15
C ARG A 228 9.65 -9.73 -20.63
N ASP A 229 9.85 -9.43 -21.91
CA ASP A 229 11.20 -9.34 -22.52
C ASP A 229 11.85 -7.95 -22.37
N ALA A 230 11.20 -7.04 -21.63
CA ALA A 230 11.78 -5.72 -21.37
C ALA A 230 13.00 -5.84 -20.43
N PRO A 231 13.95 -4.89 -20.48
CA PRO A 231 15.10 -4.88 -19.57
C PRO A 231 14.74 -4.46 -18.13
N SER A 232 13.54 -4.82 -17.65
CA SER A 232 12.94 -4.40 -16.38
C SER A 232 13.85 -4.72 -15.19
N ALA A 233 14.31 -5.97 -15.02
CA ALA A 233 15.15 -6.31 -13.87
C ALA A 233 16.49 -5.56 -13.86
N ALA A 234 17.09 -5.30 -15.04
CA ALA A 234 18.31 -4.51 -15.15
C ALA A 234 18.08 -3.03 -14.77
N LEU A 235 16.96 -2.46 -15.22
CA LEU A 235 16.57 -1.08 -14.90
C LEU A 235 16.20 -0.91 -13.43
N ILE A 236 15.44 -1.83 -12.84
CA ILE A 236 15.12 -1.81 -11.41
C ILE A 236 16.43 -1.81 -10.60
N ARG A 237 17.38 -2.70 -10.92
CA ARG A 237 18.70 -2.73 -10.28
C ARG A 237 19.44 -1.40 -10.40
N HIS A 238 19.47 -0.83 -11.60
CA HIS A 238 20.15 0.44 -11.87
C HIS A 238 19.61 1.57 -10.99
N PHE A 239 18.29 1.74 -10.96
CA PHE A 239 17.67 2.83 -10.22
C PHE A 239 17.71 2.63 -8.71
N LEU A 240 17.54 1.41 -8.21
CA LEU A 240 17.74 1.12 -6.78
C LEU A 240 19.18 1.44 -6.34
N LYS A 241 20.20 1.04 -7.13
CA LYS A 241 21.61 1.41 -6.87
C LYS A 241 21.84 2.92 -6.88
N ALA A 242 21.09 3.65 -7.70
CA ALA A 242 21.17 5.10 -7.79
C ALA A 242 20.39 5.83 -6.68
N GLY A 243 19.72 5.11 -5.77
CA GLY A 243 18.90 5.72 -4.73
C GLY A 243 17.52 6.19 -5.20
N VAL A 244 17.11 5.82 -6.41
CA VAL A 244 15.84 6.24 -7.03
C VAL A 244 14.73 5.23 -6.68
N PRO A 245 13.65 5.64 -5.99
CA PRO A 245 12.49 4.81 -5.72
C PRO A 245 11.95 4.12 -6.96
N VAL A 246 11.57 2.84 -6.82
CA VAL A 246 11.05 2.03 -7.93
C VAL A 246 9.66 1.49 -7.62
N VAL A 247 8.75 1.60 -8.59
CA VAL A 247 7.42 0.98 -8.57
C VAL A 247 7.28 0.05 -9.79
N SER A 248 7.02 -1.24 -9.60
CA SER A 248 6.91 -2.20 -10.72
C SER A 248 5.57 -2.94 -10.74
N ALA A 249 5.01 -3.04 -11.94
CA ALA A 249 3.90 -3.96 -12.28
C ALA A 249 4.40 -5.22 -13.02
N ASN A 250 5.70 -5.34 -13.29
CA ASN A 250 6.26 -6.46 -14.05
C ASN A 250 6.53 -7.67 -13.16
N LYS A 251 5.50 -8.51 -13.02
CA LYS A 251 5.57 -9.77 -12.25
C LYS A 251 6.75 -10.68 -12.61
N HIS A 252 7.15 -10.78 -13.89
CA HIS A 252 8.25 -11.66 -14.31
C HIS A 252 9.60 -11.12 -13.86
N ALA A 253 9.83 -9.82 -14.05
CA ALA A 253 11.05 -9.17 -13.61
C ALA A 253 11.21 -9.23 -12.08
N VAL A 254 10.12 -9.01 -11.35
CA VAL A 254 10.13 -9.03 -9.89
C VAL A 254 10.27 -10.46 -9.36
N SER A 255 9.45 -11.41 -9.80
CA SER A 255 9.49 -12.79 -9.28
C SER A 255 10.80 -13.52 -9.56
N GLY A 256 11.44 -13.25 -10.71
CA GLY A 256 12.71 -13.87 -11.07
C GLY A 256 13.93 -13.36 -10.28
N ALA A 257 13.81 -12.22 -9.58
CA ALA A 257 14.92 -11.59 -8.86
C ALA A 257 14.50 -11.00 -7.49
N LEU A 258 13.38 -11.44 -6.91
CA LEU A 258 12.74 -10.75 -5.78
C LEU A 258 13.68 -10.55 -4.58
N GLU A 259 14.35 -11.62 -4.14
CA GLU A 259 15.26 -11.58 -2.99
C GLU A 259 16.40 -10.59 -3.21
N GLU A 260 17.00 -10.62 -4.40
CA GLU A 260 18.07 -9.71 -4.80
C GLU A 260 17.59 -8.25 -4.79
N LEU A 261 16.44 -7.98 -5.41
CA LEU A 261 15.88 -6.64 -5.52
C LEU A 261 15.48 -6.07 -4.15
N LEU A 262 14.87 -6.88 -3.28
CA LEU A 262 14.55 -6.50 -1.91
C LEU A 262 15.81 -6.26 -1.07
N SER A 263 16.84 -7.09 -1.23
CA SER A 263 18.11 -6.92 -0.53
C SER A 263 18.81 -5.64 -0.99
N LEU A 264 18.78 -5.35 -2.28
CA LEU A 264 19.32 -4.12 -2.86
C LEU A 264 18.58 -2.90 -2.32
N ALA A 265 17.24 -2.89 -2.36
CA ALA A 265 16.40 -1.82 -1.82
C ALA A 265 16.71 -1.54 -0.34
N ARG A 266 16.90 -2.58 0.48
CA ARG A 266 17.30 -2.45 1.90
C ARG A 266 18.72 -1.87 2.03
N ALA A 267 19.67 -2.35 1.25
CA ALA A 267 21.06 -1.91 1.32
C ALA A 267 21.23 -0.43 0.92
N THR A 268 20.46 0.03 -0.08
CA THR A 268 20.49 1.42 -0.55
C THR A 268 19.48 2.31 0.18
N ARG A 269 18.67 1.75 1.08
CA ARG A 269 17.55 2.42 1.76
C ARG A 269 16.60 3.10 0.77
N THR A 270 16.40 2.46 -0.38
CA THR A 270 15.58 2.98 -1.47
C THR A 270 14.24 2.27 -1.51
N PRO A 271 13.11 2.99 -1.53
CA PRO A 271 11.79 2.36 -1.62
C PRO A 271 11.65 1.51 -2.89
N PHE A 272 11.08 0.32 -2.73
CA PHE A 272 10.72 -0.58 -3.83
C PHE A 272 9.32 -1.13 -3.61
N ALA A 273 8.39 -0.76 -4.49
CA ALA A 273 6.99 -1.20 -4.46
C ALA A 273 6.67 -2.04 -5.71
N TYR A 274 5.88 -3.09 -5.52
CA TYR A 274 5.53 -4.01 -6.60
C TYR A 274 4.11 -4.60 -6.49
N SER A 275 3.20 -3.91 -5.79
CA SER A 275 1.83 -4.36 -5.54
C SER A 275 1.09 -4.76 -6.82
N ALA A 276 1.16 -3.90 -7.85
CA ALA A 276 0.50 -4.10 -9.14
C ALA A 276 0.96 -5.36 -9.91
N SER A 277 2.06 -5.99 -9.51
CA SER A 277 2.52 -7.26 -10.09
C SER A 277 1.60 -8.43 -9.75
N VAL A 278 0.76 -8.32 -8.70
CA VAL A 278 -0.20 -9.35 -8.29
C VAL A 278 -1.55 -8.74 -7.94
N GLY A 279 -2.62 -9.27 -8.52
CA GLY A 279 -3.99 -8.88 -8.14
C GLY A 279 -4.51 -7.61 -8.80
N GLY A 280 -3.72 -6.96 -9.66
CA GLY A 280 -4.13 -5.74 -10.35
C GLY A 280 -4.46 -4.64 -9.36
N SER A 281 -5.74 -4.26 -9.25
CA SER A 281 -6.24 -3.30 -8.26
C SER A 281 -6.48 -3.90 -6.87
N THR A 282 -6.42 -5.23 -6.72
CA THR A 282 -6.61 -5.89 -5.42
C THR A 282 -5.28 -5.87 -4.65
N PRO A 283 -5.25 -5.37 -3.40
CA PRO A 283 -4.02 -5.23 -2.61
C PRO A 283 -3.58 -6.57 -1.99
N ILE A 284 -3.29 -7.58 -2.83
CA ILE A 284 -3.02 -8.95 -2.38
C ILE A 284 -1.74 -9.03 -1.55
N LEU A 285 -0.66 -8.40 -2.01
CA LEU A 285 0.64 -8.45 -1.35
C LEU A 285 0.61 -7.71 0.00
N GLU A 286 -0.15 -6.63 0.06
CA GLU A 286 -0.46 -5.88 1.28
C GLU A 286 -1.14 -6.79 2.31
N TRP A 287 -2.20 -7.50 1.93
CA TRP A 287 -2.86 -8.47 2.79
C TRP A 287 -1.92 -9.56 3.28
N CYS A 288 -1.04 -10.09 2.42
CA CYS A 288 -0.05 -11.10 2.81
C CYS A 288 0.92 -10.54 3.86
N ARG A 289 1.44 -9.32 3.64
CA ARG A 289 2.29 -8.62 4.62
C ARG A 289 1.58 -8.40 5.95
N ARG A 290 0.27 -8.07 5.96
CA ARG A 290 -0.52 -7.92 7.20
C ARG A 290 -0.61 -9.22 7.99
N LEU A 291 -0.69 -10.36 7.29
CA LEU A 291 -0.85 -11.67 7.91
C LEU A 291 0.50 -12.31 8.31
N ARG A 292 1.64 -11.65 8.07
CA ARG A 292 2.93 -12.13 8.56
C ARG A 292 2.90 -12.27 10.08
N GLY A 293 3.28 -13.45 10.56
CA GLY A 293 3.27 -13.79 11.99
C GLY A 293 1.97 -14.41 12.50
N GLU A 294 0.88 -14.39 11.72
CA GLU A 294 -0.42 -14.98 12.09
C GLU A 294 -0.51 -16.50 11.82
N GLY A 295 0.59 -17.12 11.36
CA GLY A 295 0.64 -18.56 11.11
C GLY A 295 -0.22 -19.01 9.93
N VAL A 296 -0.23 -18.25 8.83
CA VAL A 296 -0.96 -18.58 7.59
C VAL A 296 -0.58 -19.98 7.10
N ARG A 297 -1.58 -20.86 6.98
CA ARG A 297 -1.36 -22.28 6.57
C ARG A 297 -1.62 -22.53 5.09
N ARG A 298 -2.49 -21.73 4.47
CA ARG A 298 -2.90 -21.91 3.08
C ARG A 298 -3.45 -20.60 2.53
N ILE A 299 -3.06 -20.29 1.30
CA ILE A 299 -3.65 -19.22 0.48
C ILE A 299 -4.22 -19.89 -0.77
N GLU A 300 -5.47 -19.55 -1.10
CA GLU A 300 -6.17 -20.07 -2.27
C GLU A 300 -6.81 -18.90 -3.03
N GLY A 301 -6.60 -18.87 -4.34
CA GLY A 301 -7.17 -17.85 -5.19
C GLY A 301 -7.00 -18.17 -6.66
N ILE A 302 -7.89 -17.61 -7.45
CA ILE A 302 -7.78 -17.54 -8.90
C ILE A 302 -7.02 -16.25 -9.20
N VAL A 303 -5.83 -16.39 -9.78
CA VAL A 303 -4.90 -15.27 -9.97
C VAL A 303 -4.65 -14.95 -11.44
N ASN A 304 -5.23 -15.73 -12.36
CA ASN A 304 -5.15 -15.52 -13.81
C ASN A 304 -6.56 -15.31 -14.40
N GLY A 305 -6.80 -14.11 -14.92
CA GLY A 305 -8.12 -13.72 -15.45
C GLY A 305 -8.46 -14.41 -16.77
N THR A 306 -7.48 -14.57 -17.65
CA THR A 306 -7.63 -15.15 -18.99
C THR A 306 -8.05 -16.62 -18.91
N VAL A 307 -7.33 -17.42 -18.14
CA VAL A 307 -7.67 -18.83 -17.88
C VAL A 307 -9.03 -18.93 -17.20
N ASN A 308 -9.32 -18.08 -16.20
CA ASN A 308 -10.63 -18.11 -15.55
C ASN A 308 -11.78 -17.85 -16.54
N TYR A 309 -11.63 -16.84 -17.39
CA TYR A 309 -12.60 -16.51 -18.43
C TYR A 309 -12.83 -17.69 -19.38
N LEU A 310 -11.75 -18.32 -19.85
CA LEU A 310 -11.83 -19.45 -20.77
C LEU A 310 -12.52 -20.65 -20.11
N LEU A 311 -12.16 -20.96 -18.86
CA LEU A 311 -12.79 -22.06 -18.12
C LEU A 311 -14.28 -21.81 -17.87
N ASP A 312 -14.68 -20.56 -17.59
CA ASP A 312 -16.10 -20.21 -17.42
C ASP A 312 -16.90 -20.44 -18.72
N ARG A 313 -16.33 -20.10 -19.89
CA ARG A 313 -16.97 -20.34 -21.20
C ARG A 313 -17.08 -21.83 -21.52
N VAL A 314 -16.00 -22.57 -21.32
CA VAL A 314 -15.98 -24.02 -21.56
C VAL A 314 -16.94 -24.75 -20.62
N ALA A 315 -17.02 -24.34 -19.34
CA ALA A 315 -18.00 -24.87 -18.39
C ALA A 315 -19.45 -24.57 -18.82
N GLY A 316 -19.67 -23.46 -19.52
CA GLY A 316 -20.94 -23.11 -20.17
C GLY A 316 -21.26 -23.91 -21.44
N GLY A 317 -20.38 -24.82 -21.87
CA GLY A 317 -20.57 -25.67 -23.05
C GLY A 317 -20.00 -25.10 -24.35
N GLU A 318 -19.26 -24.00 -24.30
CA GLU A 318 -18.57 -23.44 -25.46
C GLU A 318 -17.31 -24.25 -25.83
N ASP A 319 -17.03 -24.38 -27.12
CA ASP A 319 -15.77 -24.98 -27.59
C ASP A 319 -14.57 -24.12 -27.17
N PHE A 320 -13.48 -24.75 -26.72
CA PHE A 320 -12.30 -24.04 -26.23
C PHE A 320 -11.68 -23.13 -27.29
N GLY A 321 -11.59 -23.59 -28.54
CA GLY A 321 -11.00 -22.81 -29.63
C GLY A 321 -11.81 -21.54 -29.92
N LYS A 322 -13.14 -21.65 -29.86
CA LYS A 322 -14.03 -20.50 -29.99
C LYS A 322 -13.91 -19.53 -28.80
N ALA A 323 -13.92 -20.05 -27.56
CA ALA A 323 -13.75 -19.23 -26.37
C ALA A 323 -12.42 -18.45 -26.38
N LEU A 324 -11.34 -19.08 -26.86
CA LEU A 324 -10.03 -18.44 -27.03
C LEU A 324 -10.06 -17.35 -28.10
N ALA A 325 -10.64 -17.62 -29.27
CA ALA A 325 -10.78 -16.62 -30.32
C ALA A 325 -11.60 -15.40 -29.86
N ASP A 326 -12.70 -15.63 -29.14
CA ASP A 326 -13.52 -14.56 -28.56
C ASP A 326 -12.74 -13.75 -27.50
N ALA A 327 -11.97 -14.42 -26.64
CA ALA A 327 -11.12 -13.76 -25.65
C ALA A 327 -10.04 -12.89 -26.30
N GLN A 328 -9.41 -13.37 -27.39
CA GLN A 328 -8.43 -12.60 -28.16
C GLN A 328 -9.07 -11.38 -28.84
N ALA A 329 -10.24 -11.55 -29.46
CA ALA A 329 -10.99 -10.46 -30.07
C ALA A 329 -11.41 -9.39 -29.06
N ALA A 330 -11.73 -9.79 -27.83
CA ALA A 330 -12.06 -8.89 -26.73
C ALA A 330 -10.83 -8.27 -26.03
N GLY A 331 -9.60 -8.66 -26.43
CA GLY A 331 -8.36 -8.20 -25.78
C GLY A 331 -8.11 -8.78 -24.39
N LEU A 332 -8.80 -9.87 -24.03
CA LEU A 332 -8.64 -10.59 -22.76
C LEU A 332 -7.51 -11.63 -22.81
N ALA A 333 -7.15 -12.10 -24.00
CA ALA A 333 -6.03 -12.98 -24.25
C ALA A 333 -5.11 -12.35 -25.31
N GLU A 334 -3.80 -12.54 -25.16
CA GLU A 334 -2.85 -12.13 -26.19
C GLU A 334 -2.88 -13.07 -27.40
N ALA A 335 -2.28 -12.64 -28.51
CA ALA A 335 -2.16 -13.47 -29.71
C ALA A 335 -1.44 -14.80 -29.43
N ASP A 336 -0.42 -14.75 -28.57
CA ASP A 336 0.21 -15.91 -27.96
C ASP A 336 -0.19 -15.98 -26.47
N PRO A 337 -1.16 -16.83 -26.09
CA PRO A 337 -1.66 -16.94 -24.72
C PRO A 337 -0.84 -17.95 -23.87
N SER A 338 0.33 -18.39 -24.32
CA SER A 338 1.09 -19.47 -23.67
C SER A 338 1.43 -19.17 -22.21
N ASP A 339 1.80 -17.93 -21.88
CA ASP A 339 2.09 -17.52 -20.50
C ASP A 339 0.90 -17.70 -19.54
N ASP A 340 -0.33 -17.54 -20.05
CA ASP A 340 -1.56 -17.75 -19.30
C ASP A 340 -1.92 -19.24 -19.23
N LEU A 341 -1.97 -19.91 -20.39
CA LEU A 341 -2.45 -21.29 -20.52
C LEU A 341 -1.51 -22.33 -19.89
N GLU A 342 -0.20 -22.11 -19.96
CA GLU A 342 0.79 -23.00 -19.33
C GLU A 342 1.01 -22.68 -17.84
N GLY A 343 0.35 -21.63 -17.33
CA GLY A 343 0.36 -21.27 -15.91
C GLY A 343 1.58 -20.48 -15.44
N HIS A 344 2.44 -19.99 -16.35
CA HIS A 344 3.62 -19.18 -16.00
C HIS A 344 3.23 -17.89 -15.27
N ASP A 345 2.16 -17.21 -15.70
CA ASP A 345 1.63 -16.02 -15.02
C ASP A 345 1.17 -16.34 -13.59
N ALA A 346 0.44 -17.44 -13.41
CA ALA A 346 -0.05 -17.86 -12.10
C ALA A 346 1.11 -18.26 -11.17
N ALA A 347 2.12 -18.95 -11.70
CA ALA A 347 3.31 -19.33 -10.96
C ALA A 347 4.11 -18.10 -10.48
N ALA A 348 4.32 -17.11 -11.35
CA ALA A 348 5.00 -15.86 -11.00
C ALA A 348 4.27 -15.11 -9.87
N LYS A 349 2.94 -15.01 -9.96
CA LYS A 349 2.11 -14.40 -8.91
C LYS A 349 2.17 -15.19 -7.60
N ALA A 350 2.17 -16.52 -7.66
CA ALA A 350 2.26 -17.37 -6.49
C ALA A 350 3.57 -17.18 -5.73
N VAL A 351 4.71 -17.07 -6.42
CA VAL A 351 6.01 -16.74 -5.81
C VAL A 351 5.91 -15.43 -5.03
N LEU A 352 5.41 -14.36 -5.68
CA LEU A 352 5.30 -13.05 -5.03
C LEU A 352 4.36 -13.07 -3.80
N VAL A 353 3.29 -13.86 -3.84
CA VAL A 353 2.35 -14.01 -2.71
C VAL A 353 2.98 -14.77 -1.54
N VAL A 354 3.73 -15.83 -1.81
CA VAL A 354 4.38 -16.64 -0.77
C VAL A 354 5.51 -15.86 -0.08
N GLU A 355 6.22 -15.05 -0.86
CA GLU A 355 7.34 -14.24 -0.37
C GLU A 355 6.92 -12.90 0.25
N ALA A 356 5.65 -12.49 0.11
CA ALA A 356 5.09 -11.23 0.62
C ALA A 356 4.65 -11.29 2.08
#